data_AF-A0A2Z2P9A4-F1
#
_entry.id   AF-A0A2Z2P9A4-F1
#
_cell.length_a   1.000
_cell.length_b   1.000
_cell.length_c   1.000
_cell.angle_alpha   90.00
_cell.angle_beta   90.00
_cell.angle_gamma   90.00
#
_symmetry.space_group_name_H-M   'P 1'
#
loop_
_entity.id
_entity.type
_entity.pdbx_description
1 polymer ?
#
loop_
_entity_poly.entity_id
_entity_poly.type
_entity_poly.pdbx_seq_one_letter_code
_entity_poly.pdbx_strand_id
1 'polypeptide(L)'
;MLSLVEGFPIRDDDLPGEFQFTAEINRQHEAILAYLSLAQSFYTLQQCEFYFRRYPFAHLPVSKEDHIRNMCEMYFNRFYEFKERLKRCLNAVDATIEGTINTGPVLKSFAKDFDQELRARNSIHHHERFDDGAIHGIGLALIMGYSDKVGPGWRDVANRGYRRSSAEWAARVKRRSKMVETYLEAVAGAMLDMCSYLQPEAAKASVTPSVTRSAKSPAARAAKPVKKPKRS
;
A
#
# COMPACT_ATOMS: atom_id res chain seq x y z
N MET A 1 -1.66 -47.61 -41.49
CA MET A 1 -2.71 -46.58 -41.34
C MET A 1 -2.09 -45.46 -40.51
N LEU A 2 -1.52 -44.44 -41.17
CA LEU A 2 -2.07 -43.06 -41.26
C LEU A 2 -2.24 -42.45 -39.84
N SER A 3 -1.52 -41.40 -39.42
CA SER A 3 -1.16 -40.19 -40.17
C SER A 3 0.19 -39.60 -39.76
N LEU A 4 1.03 -39.32 -40.76
CA LEU A 4 1.92 -38.16 -40.72
C LEU A 4 1.05 -36.91 -40.67
N VAL A 5 1.07 -36.19 -39.55
CA VAL A 5 0.66 -34.78 -39.53
C VAL A 5 1.92 -34.01 -39.88
N GLU A 6 2.06 -33.66 -41.15
CA GLU A 6 3.05 -32.68 -41.59
C GLU A 6 2.76 -31.36 -40.88
N GLY A 7 3.59 -31.03 -39.90
CA GLY A 7 3.56 -29.73 -39.24
C GLY A 7 3.89 -28.67 -40.27
N PHE A 8 2.92 -27.82 -40.60
CA PHE A 8 3.18 -26.60 -41.34
C PHE A 8 4.23 -25.80 -40.56
N PRO A 9 5.35 -25.39 -41.20
CA PRO A 9 6.26 -24.44 -40.58
C PRO A 9 5.51 -23.11 -40.49
N ILE A 10 4.99 -22.79 -39.30
CA ILE A 10 4.56 -21.44 -39.00
C ILE A 10 5.84 -20.61 -39.10
N ARG A 11 5.94 -19.79 -40.14
CA ARG A 11 6.98 -18.77 -40.24
C ARG A 11 6.73 -17.79 -39.08
N ASP A 12 7.65 -17.75 -38.12
CA ASP A 12 7.63 -16.79 -37.00
C ASP A 12 7.61 -15.32 -37.47
N ASP A 13 7.86 -15.06 -38.76
CA ASP A 13 7.94 -13.73 -39.36
C ASP A 13 6.57 -13.03 -39.57
N ASP A 14 5.44 -13.72 -39.41
CA ASP A 14 4.08 -13.16 -39.62
C ASP A 14 3.27 -13.00 -38.32
N LEU A 15 3.87 -13.20 -37.14
CA LEU A 15 3.21 -12.83 -35.89
C LEU A 15 3.19 -11.29 -35.81
N PRO A 16 2.00 -10.65 -35.79
CA PRO A 16 1.94 -9.20 -35.61
C PRO A 16 2.68 -8.85 -34.33
N GLY A 17 3.72 -8.02 -34.46
CA GLY A 17 4.60 -7.66 -33.36
C GLY A 17 3.78 -7.28 -32.13
N GLU A 18 4.12 -7.89 -30.99
CA GLU A 18 3.41 -7.68 -29.73
C GLU A 18 3.30 -6.17 -29.47
N PHE A 19 2.07 -5.69 -29.27
CA PHE A 19 1.83 -4.28 -29.03
C PHE A 19 2.58 -3.85 -27.76
N GLN A 20 3.50 -2.89 -27.90
CA GLN A 20 4.26 -2.33 -26.78
C GLN A 20 3.81 -0.89 -26.50
N PHE A 21 3.43 -0.64 -25.25
CA PHE A 21 3.21 0.72 -24.77
C PHE A 21 4.53 1.50 -24.76
N THR A 22 4.43 2.83 -24.87
CA THR A 22 5.58 3.71 -24.68
C THR A 22 6.13 3.56 -23.25
N ALA A 23 7.43 3.80 -23.07
CA ALA A 23 8.07 3.76 -21.75
C ALA A 23 7.38 4.68 -20.73
N GLU A 24 6.81 5.79 -21.20
CA GLU A 24 6.03 6.70 -20.37
C GLU A 24 4.73 6.06 -19.86
N ILE A 25 3.93 5.50 -20.76
CA ILE A 25 2.68 4.82 -20.38
C ILE A 25 2.96 3.63 -19.45
N ASN A 26 4.05 2.90 -19.68
CA ASN A 26 4.45 1.80 -18.79
C ASN A 26 4.75 2.27 -17.36
N ARG A 27 5.46 3.40 -17.20
CA ARG A 27 5.73 3.97 -15.86
C ARG A 27 4.45 4.45 -15.18
N GLN A 28 3.57 5.12 -15.91
CA GLN A 28 2.26 5.56 -15.39
C GLN A 28 1.41 4.37 -14.94
N HIS A 29 1.37 3.31 -15.75
CA HIS A 29 0.67 2.08 -15.45
C HIS A 29 1.25 1.41 -14.20
N GLU A 30 2.58 1.34 -14.07
CA GLU A 30 3.23 0.80 -12.88
C GLU A 30 2.87 1.57 -11.60
N ALA A 31 2.86 2.91 -11.65
CA ALA A 31 2.47 3.74 -10.52
C ALA A 31 1.01 3.48 -10.09
N ILE A 32 0.09 3.36 -11.05
CA ILE A 32 -1.32 3.04 -10.79
C ILE A 32 -1.45 1.65 -10.16
N LEU A 33 -0.80 0.63 -10.72
CA LEU A 33 -0.83 -0.73 -10.17
C LEU A 33 -0.21 -0.81 -8.77
N ALA A 34 0.86 -0.06 -8.52
CA ALA A 34 1.49 -0.01 -7.21
C ALA A 34 0.54 0.61 -6.15
N TYR A 35 -0.19 1.67 -6.51
CA TYR A 35 -1.23 2.23 -5.64
C TYR A 35 -2.38 1.27 -5.38
N LEU A 36 -2.89 0.60 -6.42
CA LEU A 36 -3.95 -0.40 -6.27
C LEU A 36 -3.51 -1.55 -5.35
N SER A 37 -2.26 -2.00 -5.48
CA SER A 37 -1.69 -3.03 -4.60
C SER A 37 -1.59 -2.55 -3.14
N LEU A 38 -1.20 -1.30 -2.93
CA LEU A 38 -1.17 -0.66 -1.61
C LEU A 38 -2.57 -0.58 -0.98
N ALA A 39 -3.56 -0.11 -1.75
CA ALA A 39 -4.95 -0.07 -1.30
C ALA A 39 -5.47 -1.46 -0.95
N GLN A 40 -5.14 -2.48 -1.75
CA GLN A 40 -5.52 -3.86 -1.46
C GLN A 40 -4.92 -4.38 -0.14
N SER A 41 -3.67 -4.02 0.19
CA SER A 41 -3.09 -4.41 1.49
C SER A 41 -3.82 -3.77 2.67
N PHE A 42 -4.30 -2.53 2.51
CA PHE A 42 -5.11 -1.88 3.54
C PHE A 42 -6.43 -2.61 3.78
N TYR A 43 -7.17 -2.97 2.73
CA TYR A 43 -8.41 -3.73 2.88
C TYR A 43 -8.16 -5.11 3.50
N THR A 44 -7.07 -5.77 3.13
CA THR A 44 -6.66 -7.05 3.73
C THR A 44 -6.31 -6.89 5.22
N LEU A 45 -5.68 -5.78 5.60
CA LEU A 45 -5.45 -5.45 7.02
C LEU A 45 -6.77 -5.26 7.77
N GLN A 46 -7.75 -4.57 7.19
CA GLN A 46 -9.08 -4.41 7.81
C GLN A 46 -9.79 -5.76 8.00
N GLN A 47 -9.62 -6.69 7.06
CA GLN A 47 -10.19 -8.04 7.17
C GLN A 47 -9.70 -8.80 8.42
N CYS A 48 -8.51 -8.49 8.95
CA CYS A 48 -8.00 -9.05 10.20
C CYS A 48 -9.00 -8.91 11.36
N GLU A 49 -9.77 -7.82 11.39
CA GLU A 49 -10.80 -7.58 12.41
C GLU A 49 -11.84 -8.70 12.43
N PHE A 50 -12.29 -9.15 11.26
CA PHE A 50 -13.31 -10.19 11.14
C PHE A 50 -12.78 -11.56 11.58
N TYR A 51 -11.52 -11.85 11.30
CA TYR A 51 -10.90 -13.09 11.72
C TYR A 51 -10.76 -13.21 13.24
N PHE A 52 -10.57 -12.10 13.96
CA PHE A 52 -10.57 -12.13 15.43
C PHE A 52 -11.96 -12.38 16.04
N ARG A 53 -13.04 -11.93 15.39
CA ARG A 53 -14.39 -11.92 15.96
C ARG A 53 -15.02 -13.30 16.12
N ARG A 54 -14.72 -14.24 15.21
CA ARG A 54 -15.37 -15.55 15.19
C ARG A 54 -14.32 -16.65 15.23
N TYR A 55 -14.56 -17.64 16.07
CA TYR A 55 -13.80 -18.88 16.07
C TYR A 55 -14.43 -19.86 15.06
N PRO A 56 -13.80 -20.16 13.92
CA PRO A 56 -14.41 -21.00 12.89
C PRO A 56 -14.12 -22.50 13.08
N PHE A 57 -13.22 -22.87 14.01
CA PHE A 57 -12.68 -24.23 14.13
C PHE A 57 -13.43 -25.08 15.17
N ALA A 58 -14.76 -24.97 15.22
CA ALA A 58 -15.55 -25.87 16.06
C ALA A 58 -15.35 -27.31 15.57
N HIS A 59 -14.99 -28.23 16.47
CA HIS A 59 -14.73 -29.64 16.17
C HIS A 59 -13.52 -29.92 15.27
N LEU A 60 -12.63 -28.93 15.09
CA LEU A 60 -11.37 -29.09 14.37
C LEU A 60 -10.19 -29.07 15.37
N PRO A 61 -9.01 -29.60 15.00
CA PRO A 61 -7.88 -29.75 15.93
C PRO A 61 -7.14 -28.44 16.24
N VAL A 62 -7.63 -27.30 15.76
CA VAL A 62 -7.08 -25.99 16.09
C VAL A 62 -7.59 -25.61 17.47
N SER A 63 -6.73 -25.12 18.36
CA SER A 63 -7.15 -24.61 19.66
C SER A 63 -7.55 -23.13 19.57
N LYS A 64 -8.29 -22.65 20.58
CA LYS A 64 -8.61 -21.21 20.70
C LYS A 64 -7.37 -20.35 20.91
N GLU A 65 -6.38 -20.86 21.63
CA GLU A 65 -5.08 -20.24 21.83
C GLU A 65 -4.35 -20.08 20.48
N ASP A 66 -4.21 -21.18 19.73
CA ASP A 66 -3.53 -21.17 18.43
C ASP A 66 -4.24 -20.29 17.42
N HIS A 67 -5.58 -20.28 17.44
CA HIS A 67 -6.34 -19.39 16.57
C HIS A 67 -5.97 -17.92 16.81
N ILE A 68 -6.07 -17.41 18.05
CA ILE A 68 -5.76 -16.00 18.32
C ILE A 68 -4.29 -15.71 18.00
N ARG A 69 -3.38 -16.59 18.41
CA ARG A 69 -1.95 -16.44 18.12
C ARG A 69 -1.69 -16.30 16.62
N ASN A 70 -2.21 -17.20 15.80
CA ASN A 70 -2.03 -17.17 14.35
C ASN A 70 -2.66 -15.90 13.74
N MET A 71 -3.78 -15.41 14.29
CA MET A 71 -4.39 -14.16 13.84
C MET A 71 -3.55 -12.93 14.22
N CYS A 72 -2.89 -12.93 15.38
CA CYS A 72 -1.92 -11.89 15.75
C CYS A 72 -0.71 -11.89 14.80
N GLU A 73 -0.14 -13.06 14.50
CA GLU A 73 0.98 -13.18 13.56
C GLU A 73 0.60 -12.69 12.16
N MET A 74 -0.59 -13.06 11.66
CA MET A 74 -1.13 -12.55 10.41
C MET A 74 -1.29 -11.02 10.45
N TYR A 75 -1.85 -10.48 11.54
CA TYR A 75 -2.00 -9.04 11.75
C TYR A 75 -0.67 -8.29 11.63
N PHE A 76 0.38 -8.76 12.30
CA PHE A 76 1.70 -8.13 12.22
C PHE A 76 2.30 -8.20 10.81
N ASN A 77 2.12 -9.33 10.12
CA ASN A 77 2.55 -9.48 8.73
C ASN A 77 1.86 -8.47 7.79
N ARG A 78 0.58 -8.12 8.02
CA ARG A 78 -0.13 -7.12 7.21
C ARG A 78 0.45 -5.71 7.34
N PHE A 79 0.96 -5.32 8.51
CA PHE A 79 1.66 -4.02 8.66
C PHE A 79 2.96 -3.98 7.88
N TYR A 80 3.73 -5.06 7.93
CA TYR A 80 4.96 -5.18 7.16
C TYR A 80 4.68 -5.14 5.65
N GLU A 81 3.69 -5.90 5.19
CA GLU A 81 3.26 -5.91 3.79
C GLU A 81 2.82 -4.53 3.31
N PHE A 82 2.01 -3.81 4.10
CA PHE A 82 1.61 -2.45 3.79
C PHE A 82 2.81 -1.51 3.67
N LYS A 83 3.79 -1.59 4.59
CA LYS A 83 5.01 -0.78 4.56
C LYS A 83 5.81 -1.00 3.27
N GLU A 84 6.01 -2.25 2.86
CA GLU A 84 6.78 -2.56 1.66
C GLU A 84 6.04 -2.11 0.39
N ARG A 85 4.71 -2.26 0.35
CA ARG A 85 3.89 -1.75 -0.75
C ARG A 85 3.86 -0.22 -0.78
N LEU A 86 3.87 0.44 0.37
CA LEU A 86 3.93 1.90 0.48
C LEU A 86 5.24 2.40 -0.14
N LYS A 87 6.37 1.79 0.23
CA LYS A 87 7.68 2.08 -0.37
C LYS A 87 7.66 1.89 -1.88
N ARG A 88 7.14 0.76 -2.37
CA ARG A 88 7.06 0.49 -3.81
C ARG A 88 6.20 1.53 -4.53
N CYS A 89 5.05 1.89 -3.97
CA CYS A 89 4.16 2.89 -4.53
C CYS A 89 4.82 4.26 -4.63
N LEU A 90 5.45 4.73 -3.55
CA LEU A 90 6.14 6.03 -3.55
C LEU A 90 7.26 6.07 -4.59
N ASN A 91 8.06 5.00 -4.71
CA ASN A 91 9.12 4.91 -5.72
C ASN A 91 8.58 4.85 -7.16
N ALA A 92 7.45 4.16 -7.38
CA ALA A 92 6.82 4.10 -8.70
C ALA A 92 6.24 5.46 -9.13
N VAL A 93 5.65 6.20 -8.18
CA VAL A 93 5.16 7.57 -8.44
C VAL A 93 6.31 8.53 -8.66
N ASP A 94 7.40 8.42 -7.89
CA ASP A 94 8.60 9.24 -8.06
C ASP A 94 9.18 9.12 -9.50
N ALA A 95 9.08 7.93 -10.11
CA ALA A 95 9.56 7.68 -11.47
C ALA A 95 8.67 8.28 -12.58
N THR A 96 7.46 8.75 -12.27
CA THR A 96 6.49 9.31 -13.24
C THR A 96 6.38 10.83 -13.19
N ILE A 97 7.04 11.49 -12.25
CA ILE A 97 6.96 12.93 -12.02
C ILE A 97 8.28 13.62 -12.39
N GLU A 98 8.23 14.94 -12.65
CA GLU A 98 9.44 15.75 -12.86
C GLU A 98 10.12 16.20 -11.55
N GLY A 99 9.41 16.06 -10.42
CA GLY A 99 9.93 16.35 -9.08
C GLY A 99 10.47 15.11 -8.36
N THR A 100 10.64 15.21 -7.05
CA THR A 100 10.97 14.05 -6.21
C THR A 100 10.08 13.94 -4.98
N ILE A 101 9.72 12.71 -4.63
CA ILE A 101 9.03 12.37 -3.40
C ILE A 101 10.08 12.00 -2.36
N ASN A 102 10.00 12.66 -1.21
CA ASN A 102 10.81 12.33 -0.04
C ASN A 102 10.27 11.04 0.63
N THR A 103 10.50 9.89 0.02
CA THR A 103 10.04 8.57 0.49
C THR A 103 10.58 8.22 1.88
N GLY A 104 11.84 8.59 2.18
CA GLY A 104 12.50 8.29 3.45
C GLY A 104 11.75 8.80 4.68
N PRO A 105 11.44 10.10 4.79
CA PRO A 105 10.64 10.67 5.88
C PRO A 105 9.27 9.99 6.07
N VAL A 106 8.55 9.70 4.98
CA VAL A 106 7.23 9.04 5.05
C VAL A 106 7.36 7.64 5.65
N LEU A 107 8.31 6.84 5.15
CA LEU A 107 8.55 5.50 5.68
C LEU A 107 9.07 5.50 7.12
N LYS A 108 9.86 6.51 7.50
CA LYS A 108 10.33 6.69 8.88
C LYS A 108 9.17 7.04 9.82
N SER A 109 8.25 7.90 9.39
CA SER A 109 7.02 8.20 10.13
C SER A 109 6.18 6.95 10.32
N PHE A 110 5.95 6.20 9.23
CA PHE A 110 5.20 4.93 9.29
C PHE A 110 5.86 3.95 10.26
N ALA A 111 7.18 3.75 10.14
CA ALA A 111 7.90 2.83 11.01
C ALA A 111 7.84 3.24 12.48
N LYS A 112 7.84 4.54 12.78
CA LYS A 112 7.67 5.06 14.14
C LYS A 112 6.25 4.81 14.66
N ASP A 113 5.24 5.12 13.85
CA ASP A 113 3.84 4.99 14.25
C ASP A 113 3.44 3.54 14.51
N PHE A 114 4.02 2.60 13.76
CA PHE A 114 3.76 1.15 13.80
C PHE A 114 4.94 0.32 14.31
N ASP A 115 5.82 0.93 15.11
CA ASP A 115 7.03 0.32 15.63
C ASP A 115 6.74 -0.97 16.43
N GLN A 116 5.67 -0.98 17.23
CA GLN A 116 5.27 -2.17 17.99
C GLN A 116 4.91 -3.34 17.07
N GLU A 117 4.10 -3.11 16.04
CA GLU A 117 3.69 -4.15 15.09
C GLU A 117 4.88 -4.66 14.26
N LEU A 118 5.75 -3.76 13.82
CA LEU A 118 6.93 -4.13 13.03
C LEU A 118 7.97 -4.87 13.88
N ARG A 119 8.20 -4.47 15.14
CA ARG A 119 9.08 -5.20 16.06
C ARG A 119 8.52 -6.58 16.36
N ALA A 120 7.23 -6.69 16.68
CA ALA A 120 6.59 -7.98 16.91
C ALA A 120 6.73 -8.90 15.68
N ARG A 121 6.46 -8.39 14.47
CA ARG A 121 6.67 -9.13 13.23
C ARG A 121 8.11 -9.64 13.10
N ASN A 122 9.09 -8.78 13.35
CA ASN A 122 10.50 -9.15 13.21
C ASN A 122 10.93 -10.19 14.25
N SER A 123 10.46 -10.06 15.50
CA SER A 123 10.67 -11.09 16.52
C SER A 123 10.10 -12.43 16.09
N ILE A 124 8.88 -12.43 15.53
CA ILE A 124 8.20 -13.66 15.08
C ILE A 124 8.95 -14.33 13.92
N HIS A 125 9.44 -13.53 12.97
CA HIS A 125 10.09 -14.05 11.77
C HIS A 125 11.50 -14.61 12.05
N HIS A 126 12.16 -14.19 13.12
CA HIS A 126 13.57 -14.53 13.36
C HIS A 126 13.85 -15.36 14.62
N HIS A 127 12.94 -15.42 15.59
CA HIS A 127 13.24 -16.00 16.90
C HIS A 127 12.23 -17.04 17.37
N GLU A 128 10.95 -16.68 17.48
CA GLU A 128 9.95 -17.52 18.14
C GLU A 128 8.52 -17.20 17.69
N ARG A 129 7.55 -18.04 18.08
CA ARG A 129 6.13 -17.75 17.82
C ARG A 129 5.68 -16.54 18.65
N PHE A 130 4.57 -15.91 18.25
CA PHE A 130 4.02 -14.83 19.06
C PHE A 130 3.61 -15.34 20.45
N ASP A 131 4.18 -14.70 21.49
CA ASP A 131 3.87 -15.00 22.87
C ASP A 131 3.17 -13.82 23.56
N ASP A 132 2.08 -14.14 24.23
CA ASP A 132 1.23 -13.20 24.95
C ASP A 132 0.62 -13.94 26.14
N GLY A 133 0.86 -13.44 27.35
CA GLY A 133 0.45 -14.11 28.58
C GLY A 133 -1.08 -14.29 28.69
N ALA A 134 -1.88 -13.38 28.14
CA ALA A 134 -3.33 -13.51 28.14
C ALA A 134 -3.79 -14.61 27.16
N ILE A 135 -3.13 -14.73 26.01
CA ILE A 135 -3.37 -15.83 25.06
C ILE A 135 -2.92 -17.16 25.67
N HIS A 136 -1.72 -17.23 26.24
CA HIS A 136 -1.21 -18.43 26.89
C HIS A 136 -2.12 -18.91 28.03
N GLY A 137 -2.66 -17.98 28.81
CA GLY A 137 -3.64 -18.27 29.87
C GLY A 137 -4.91 -18.96 29.36
N ILE A 138 -5.33 -18.72 28.11
CA ILE A 138 -6.45 -19.46 27.48
C ILE A 138 -6.06 -20.92 27.28
N GLY A 139 -4.84 -21.17 26.78
CA GLY A 139 -4.30 -22.51 26.59
C GLY A 139 -4.25 -23.30 27.89
N LEU A 140 -3.68 -22.71 28.94
CA LEU A 140 -3.64 -23.32 30.28
C LEU A 140 -5.04 -23.64 30.81
N ALA A 141 -5.99 -22.71 30.69
CA ALA A 141 -7.36 -22.93 31.12
C ALA A 141 -8.05 -24.06 30.32
N LEU A 142 -7.75 -24.22 29.02
CA LEU A 142 -8.25 -25.35 28.25
C LEU A 142 -7.68 -26.67 28.76
N ILE A 143 -6.36 -26.75 28.98
CA ILE A 143 -5.68 -27.96 29.50
C ILE A 143 -6.29 -28.37 30.85
N MET A 144 -6.48 -27.40 31.76
CA MET A 144 -7.11 -27.65 33.07
C MET A 144 -8.55 -28.14 32.93
N GLY A 145 -9.29 -27.65 31.93
CA GLY A 145 -10.67 -28.06 31.65
C GLY A 145 -10.82 -29.48 31.07
N TYR A 146 -9.72 -30.16 30.73
CA TYR A 146 -9.71 -31.59 30.41
C TYR A 146 -9.36 -32.46 31.62
N SER A 147 -8.91 -31.87 32.72
CA SER A 147 -8.57 -32.62 33.92
C SER A 147 -9.81 -32.88 34.78
N ASP A 148 -10.09 -34.16 35.03
CA ASP A 148 -11.22 -34.60 35.86
C ASP A 148 -11.14 -34.08 37.31
N LYS A 149 -9.96 -33.66 37.76
CA LYS A 149 -9.70 -33.22 39.13
C LYS A 149 -10.18 -31.79 39.42
N VAL A 150 -10.31 -30.95 38.40
CA VAL A 150 -10.50 -29.49 38.59
C VAL A 150 -11.85 -28.99 38.06
N GLY A 151 -12.60 -29.85 37.39
CA GLY A 151 -13.99 -29.62 36.98
C GLY A 151 -14.16 -28.76 35.71
N PRO A 152 -15.39 -28.70 35.17
CA PRO A 152 -15.67 -28.09 33.86
C PRO A 152 -15.55 -26.56 33.83
N GLY A 153 -15.51 -25.88 34.98
CA GLY A 153 -15.49 -24.42 35.08
C GLY A 153 -14.30 -23.74 34.38
N TRP A 154 -13.18 -24.46 34.20
CA TRP A 154 -12.01 -23.97 33.48
C TRP A 154 -12.26 -23.78 31.98
N ARG A 155 -13.17 -24.56 31.37
CA ARG A 155 -13.58 -24.34 29.97
C ARG A 155 -14.29 -22.99 29.82
N ASP A 156 -15.09 -22.60 30.81
CA ASP A 156 -15.75 -21.30 30.80
C ASP A 156 -14.76 -20.16 31.01
N VAL A 157 -13.73 -20.36 31.85
CA VAL A 157 -12.61 -19.42 31.99
C VAL A 157 -11.91 -19.22 30.64
N ALA A 158 -11.54 -20.31 29.95
CA ALA A 158 -10.94 -20.25 28.62
C ALA A 158 -11.84 -19.54 27.60
N ASN A 159 -13.15 -19.85 27.61
CA ASN A 159 -14.13 -19.23 26.72
C ASN A 159 -14.25 -17.72 26.94
N ARG A 160 -14.28 -17.27 28.21
CA ARG A 160 -14.30 -15.85 28.56
C ARG A 160 -13.00 -15.16 28.18
N GLY A 161 -11.85 -15.80 28.46
CA GLY A 161 -10.53 -15.30 28.07
C GLY A 161 -10.45 -15.10 26.56
N TYR A 162 -10.82 -16.12 25.78
CA TYR A 162 -10.87 -16.04 24.33
C TYR A 162 -11.74 -14.88 23.83
N ARG A 163 -12.99 -14.76 24.31
CA ARG A 163 -13.89 -13.67 23.88
C ARG A 163 -13.30 -12.29 24.20
N ARG A 164 -12.68 -12.14 25.36
CA ARG A 164 -12.02 -10.90 25.78
C ARG A 164 -10.85 -10.57 24.87
N SER A 165 -9.90 -11.49 24.70
CA SER A 165 -8.72 -11.28 23.85
C SER A 165 -9.12 -11.03 22.39
N SER A 166 -10.06 -11.81 21.84
CA SER A 166 -10.61 -11.58 20.50
C SER A 166 -11.21 -10.19 20.33
N ALA A 167 -12.00 -9.72 21.31
CA ALA A 167 -12.62 -8.39 21.24
C ALA A 167 -11.57 -7.27 21.33
N GLU A 168 -10.58 -7.41 22.21
CA GLU A 168 -9.48 -6.46 22.36
C GLU A 168 -8.64 -6.36 21.08
N TRP A 169 -8.25 -7.50 20.51
CA TRP A 169 -7.50 -7.54 19.27
C TRP A 169 -8.30 -7.01 18.08
N ALA A 170 -9.58 -7.36 17.95
CA ALA A 170 -10.45 -6.78 16.92
C ALA A 170 -10.54 -5.25 17.06
N ALA A 171 -10.69 -4.73 18.27
CA ALA A 171 -10.70 -3.28 18.52
C ALA A 171 -9.34 -2.63 18.20
N ARG A 172 -8.23 -3.30 18.50
CA ARG A 172 -6.89 -2.86 18.12
C ARG A 172 -6.74 -2.78 16.61
N VAL A 173 -7.14 -3.81 15.86
CA VAL A 173 -7.12 -3.81 14.39
C VAL A 173 -7.88 -2.60 13.86
N LYS A 174 -9.13 -2.41 14.31
CA LYS A 174 -9.97 -1.29 13.87
C LYS A 174 -9.34 0.08 14.12
N ARG A 175 -8.74 0.29 15.29
CA ARG A 175 -8.08 1.56 15.63
C ARG A 175 -6.83 1.79 14.78
N ARG A 176 -6.03 0.74 14.57
CA ARG A 176 -4.74 0.85 13.87
C ARG A 176 -4.91 0.88 12.36
N SER A 177 -5.89 0.20 11.79
CA SER A 177 -6.24 0.31 10.38
C SER A 177 -6.67 1.73 10.02
N LYS A 178 -7.44 2.41 10.88
CA LYS A 178 -7.78 3.83 10.69
C LYS A 178 -6.55 4.75 10.62
N MET A 179 -5.47 4.43 11.33
CA MET A 179 -4.21 5.17 11.19
C MET A 179 -3.47 4.82 9.89
N VAL A 180 -3.62 3.61 9.38
CA VAL A 180 -3.04 3.23 8.07
C VAL A 180 -3.79 3.91 6.93
N GLU A 181 -5.10 4.08 7.07
CA GLU A 181 -5.95 4.80 6.12
C GLU A 181 -5.43 6.22 5.85
N THR A 182 -4.96 6.94 6.89
CA THR A 182 -4.39 8.30 6.69
C THR A 182 -3.15 8.30 5.80
N TYR A 183 -2.34 7.23 5.82
CA TYR A 183 -1.21 7.09 4.90
C TYR A 183 -1.68 6.80 3.48
N LEU A 184 -2.69 5.94 3.31
CA LEU A 184 -3.27 5.64 2.00
C LEU A 184 -3.89 6.89 1.36
N GLU A 185 -4.67 7.66 2.13
CA GLU A 185 -5.29 8.91 1.70
C GLU A 185 -4.24 9.97 1.34
N ALA A 186 -3.18 10.10 2.15
CA ALA A 186 -2.09 11.03 1.85
C ALA A 186 -1.36 10.67 0.54
N VAL A 187 -1.15 9.39 0.27
CA VAL A 187 -0.57 8.94 -1.00
C VAL A 187 -1.53 9.23 -2.16
N ALA A 188 -2.82 8.97 -2.00
CA ALA A 188 -3.83 9.26 -3.02
C ALA A 188 -3.86 10.76 -3.35
N GLY A 189 -3.87 11.62 -2.33
CA GLY A 189 -3.81 13.07 -2.48
C GLY A 189 -2.54 13.52 -3.20
N ALA A 190 -1.37 13.03 -2.77
CA ALA A 190 -0.10 13.35 -3.42
C ALA A 190 -0.06 12.89 -4.89
N MET A 191 -0.58 11.70 -5.21
CA MET A 191 -0.67 11.23 -6.59
C MET A 191 -1.56 12.14 -7.43
N LEU A 192 -2.72 12.55 -6.93
CA LEU A 192 -3.57 13.48 -7.65
C LEU A 192 -2.85 14.80 -7.88
N ASP A 193 -2.20 15.37 -6.86
CA ASP A 193 -1.53 16.67 -6.98
C ASP A 193 -0.31 16.65 -7.90
N MET A 194 0.47 15.56 -7.90
CA MET A 194 1.76 15.48 -8.58
C MET A 194 1.70 14.82 -9.96
N CYS A 195 0.77 13.89 -10.19
CA CYS A 195 0.67 13.15 -11.44
C CYS A 195 -0.31 13.83 -12.41
N SER A 196 0.23 14.63 -13.34
CA SER A 196 -0.56 15.37 -14.34
C SER A 196 -1.45 14.49 -15.24
N TYR A 197 -1.10 13.22 -15.41
CA TYR A 197 -1.87 12.24 -16.17
C TYR A 197 -3.14 11.73 -15.45
N LEU A 198 -3.28 12.01 -14.15
CA LEU A 198 -4.49 11.69 -13.37
C LEU A 198 -5.49 12.85 -13.31
N GLN A 199 -5.10 14.03 -13.79
CA GLN A 199 -5.96 15.22 -13.75
C GLN A 199 -7.05 15.15 -14.83
N PRO A 200 -8.29 15.59 -14.52
CA PRO A 200 -9.38 15.58 -15.47
C PRO A 200 -9.07 16.44 -16.69
N GLU A 201 -9.44 15.94 -17.88
CA GLU A 201 -9.10 16.50 -19.19
C GLU A 201 -9.53 17.98 -19.36
N ALA A 202 -10.55 18.41 -18.62
CA ALA A 202 -11.03 19.80 -18.57
C ALA A 202 -9.97 20.82 -18.12
N ALA A 203 -8.93 20.42 -17.38
CA ALA A 203 -7.85 21.30 -16.95
C ALA A 203 -6.86 21.65 -18.08
N LYS A 204 -6.80 20.85 -19.15
CA LYS A 204 -5.86 21.06 -20.27
C LYS A 204 -6.36 22.05 -21.33
N ALA A 205 -7.64 22.43 -21.29
CA ALA A 205 -8.26 23.31 -22.29
C ALA A 205 -8.02 24.83 -22.06
N SER A 206 -7.28 25.22 -21.02
CA SER A 206 -6.99 26.65 -20.74
C SER A 206 -5.68 27.18 -21.34
N VAL A 207 -4.93 26.36 -22.08
CA VAL A 207 -3.78 26.85 -22.85
C VAL A 207 -4.28 27.47 -24.15
N THR A 208 -4.72 28.73 -24.06
CA THR A 208 -4.91 29.61 -25.22
C THR A 208 -3.67 29.58 -26.10
N PRO A 209 -3.77 29.27 -27.42
CA PRO A 209 -2.65 29.45 -28.32
C PRO A 209 -2.39 30.96 -28.43
N SER A 210 -1.30 31.43 -27.81
CA SER A 210 -0.73 32.74 -28.08
C SER A 210 -0.28 32.77 -29.55
N VAL A 211 -1.18 33.17 -30.44
CA VAL A 211 -0.85 33.57 -31.81
C VAL A 211 -0.10 34.88 -31.72
N THR A 212 1.21 34.82 -31.45
CA THR A 212 2.13 35.93 -31.69
C THR A 212 2.32 36.04 -33.20
N ARG A 213 1.40 36.78 -33.82
CA ARG A 213 1.44 37.17 -35.22
C ARG A 213 2.68 38.05 -35.43
N SER A 214 3.69 37.47 -36.06
CA SER A 214 4.89 38.16 -36.53
C SER A 214 4.50 39.24 -37.53
N ALA A 215 4.52 40.50 -37.10
CA ALA A 215 4.42 41.66 -37.97
C ALA A 215 5.81 42.29 -38.07
N LYS A 216 6.54 41.92 -39.13
CA LYS A 216 7.64 42.71 -39.69
C LYS A 216 7.09 44.10 -40.02
N SER A 217 7.70 45.15 -39.49
CA SER A 217 7.63 46.49 -40.07
C SER A 217 9.02 47.15 -40.05
N PRO A 218 9.43 47.84 -41.12
CA PRO A 218 10.82 48.17 -41.38
C PRO A 218 11.25 49.55 -40.82
N ALA A 219 12.54 49.60 -40.52
CA ALA A 219 13.46 50.74 -40.43
C ALA A 219 12.91 52.16 -40.67
N ALA A 220 13.04 53.01 -39.64
CA ALA A 220 13.19 54.45 -39.80
C ALA A 220 14.40 54.94 -38.98
N ARG A 221 15.20 55.77 -39.64
CA ARG A 221 16.57 56.18 -39.33
C ARG A 221 16.53 57.60 -38.72
N ALA A 222 17.47 57.84 -37.80
CA ALA A 222 18.03 59.16 -37.41
C ALA A 222 17.22 60.10 -36.50
N ALA A 223 17.79 60.46 -35.33
CA ALA A 223 18.39 61.78 -35.11
C ALA A 223 19.13 61.82 -33.74
N LYS A 224 20.38 62.30 -33.75
CA LYS A 224 21.21 62.56 -32.57
C LYS A 224 20.75 63.86 -31.87
N PRO A 225 20.74 63.94 -30.53
CA PRO A 225 20.60 65.22 -29.84
C PRO A 225 21.94 65.96 -29.77
N VAL A 226 21.90 67.21 -30.25
CA VAL A 226 22.97 68.22 -30.24
C VAL A 226 23.12 68.79 -28.83
N LYS A 227 24.35 68.74 -28.30
CA LYS A 227 24.80 69.51 -27.12
C LYS A 227 24.79 71.01 -27.43
N LYS A 228 24.26 71.82 -26.51
CA LYS A 228 24.56 73.26 -26.41
C LYS A 228 24.79 73.69 -24.95
N PRO A 229 25.50 74.82 -24.74
CA PRO A 229 26.51 74.93 -23.70
C PRO A 229 26.10 75.78 -22.48
N LYS A 230 26.88 75.62 -21.40
CA LYS A 230 26.97 76.50 -20.24
C LYS A 230 27.29 77.95 -20.65
N ARG A 231 26.55 78.90 -20.06
CA ARG A 231 26.96 80.28 -19.76
C ARG A 231 26.48 80.55 -18.33
N SER A 232 27.44 80.61 -17.39
CA SER A 232 27.95 81.82 -16.73
C SER A 232 27.04 82.25 -15.59
#